data_AF-A0A845DVV0-F1
#
_entry.id   AF-A0A845DVV0-F1
#
_cell.length_a   1.000
_cell.length_b   1.000
_cell.length_c   1.000
_cell.angle_alpha   90.00
_cell.angle_beta   90.00
_cell.angle_gamma   90.00
#
_symmetry.space_group_name_H-M   'P 1'
#
loop_
_entity.id
_entity.type
_entity.pdbx_description
1 polymer ?
#
loop_
_entity_poly.entity_id
_entity_poly.type
_entity_poly.pdbx_seq_one_letter_code
_entity_poly.pdbx_strand_id
1 'polypeptide(L)'
;MSRREQFENRDIALIDILDTVLDKGVAIKGDIIISIAGIDLVYLDLKVLISAVETLVQSQQNAISSENMDKEKEELEYAVERP
;
A
#
# COMPACT_ATOMS: atom_id res chain seq x y z
N MET A 1 2.27 -14.08 -38.16
CA MET A 1 2.61 -14.11 -36.72
C MET A 1 1.37 -13.66 -35.94
N SER A 2 0.43 -14.53 -35.54
CA SER A 2 -0.94 -14.02 -35.31
C SER A 2 -1.81 -14.64 -34.19
N ARG A 3 -1.29 -15.47 -33.28
CA ARG A 3 -2.10 -15.82 -32.08
C ARG A 3 -1.29 -16.18 -30.85
N ARG A 4 -0.19 -16.92 -31.01
CA ARG A 4 0.66 -17.34 -29.88
C ARG A 4 1.36 -16.15 -29.20
N GLU A 5 1.91 -15.21 -29.99
CA GLU A 5 2.48 -13.97 -29.46
C GLU A 5 1.49 -13.10 -28.68
N GLN A 6 0.20 -13.11 -29.04
CA GLN A 6 -0.80 -12.33 -28.29
C GLN A 6 -1.16 -12.93 -26.93
N PHE A 7 -1.03 -14.25 -26.77
CA PHE A 7 -1.25 -14.89 -25.46
C PHE A 7 -0.04 -14.69 -24.55
N GLU A 8 1.18 -14.90 -25.03
CA GLU A 8 2.39 -14.61 -24.24
C GLU A 8 2.44 -13.16 -23.78
N ASN A 9 2.09 -12.21 -24.65
CA ASN A 9 2.10 -10.79 -24.30
C ASN A 9 0.99 -10.41 -23.28
N ARG A 10 -0.10 -11.19 -23.19
CA ARG A 10 -1.14 -11.00 -22.17
C ARG A 10 -0.77 -11.61 -20.83
N ASP A 11 -0.09 -12.74 -20.83
CA ASP A 11 0.37 -13.41 -19.61
C ASP A 11 1.47 -12.57 -18.91
N ILE A 12 2.37 -11.96 -19.69
CA ILE A 12 3.37 -11.01 -19.19
C ILE A 12 2.68 -9.76 -18.60
N ALA A 13 1.64 -9.24 -19.25
CA ALA A 13 0.92 -8.08 -18.70
C ALA A 13 0.17 -8.40 -17.38
N LEU A 14 -0.39 -9.60 -17.25
CA LEU A 14 -1.07 -10.02 -16.02
C LEU A 14 -0.09 -10.18 -14.86
N ILE A 15 1.09 -10.76 -15.13
CA ILE A 15 2.10 -10.99 -14.08
C ILE A 15 2.62 -9.67 -13.53
N ASP A 16 2.89 -8.69 -14.40
CA ASP A 16 3.33 -7.35 -13.99
C ASP A 16 2.28 -6.62 -13.15
N ILE A 17 1.00 -6.74 -13.51
CA ILE A 17 -0.12 -6.19 -12.73
C ILE A 17 -0.19 -6.88 -11.37
N LEU A 18 -0.13 -8.21 -11.34
CA LEU A 18 -0.20 -8.96 -10.10
C LEU A 18 0.96 -8.61 -9.17
N ASP A 19 2.18 -8.54 -9.69
CA ASP A 19 3.38 -8.17 -8.93
C ASP A 19 3.24 -6.78 -8.32
N THR A 20 2.79 -5.81 -9.12
CA THR A 20 2.53 -4.45 -8.63
C THR A 20 1.47 -4.40 -7.53
N VAL A 21 0.39 -5.18 -7.67
CA VAL A 21 -0.69 -5.27 -6.67
C VAL A 21 -0.21 -5.96 -5.39
N LEU A 22 0.63 -6.99 -5.49
CA LEU A 22 1.17 -7.71 -4.34
C LEU A 22 2.20 -6.87 -3.57
N ASP A 23 3.09 -6.19 -4.28
CA ASP A 23 4.17 -5.39 -3.70
C ASP A 23 3.68 -4.05 -3.14
N LYS A 24 2.85 -3.33 -3.90
CA LYS A 24 2.47 -1.94 -3.57
C LYS A 24 1.02 -1.80 -3.13
N GLY A 25 0.16 -2.74 -3.51
CA GLY A 25 -1.27 -2.62 -3.34
C GLY A 25 -1.91 -1.61 -4.30
N VAL A 26 -3.23 -1.44 -4.17
CA VAL A 26 -4.07 -0.56 -4.98
C VAL A 26 -4.95 0.26 -4.05
N ALA A 27 -4.92 1.58 -4.20
CA ALA A 27 -5.85 2.48 -3.53
C ALA A 27 -7.02 2.81 -4.47
N ILE A 28 -8.25 2.65 -3.98
CA ILE A 28 -9.49 2.97 -4.68
C ILE A 28 -10.19 4.08 -3.90
N LYS A 29 -10.59 5.13 -4.61
CA LYS A 29 -11.45 6.19 -4.07
C LYS A 29 -12.77 6.18 -4.84
N GLY A 30 -13.87 6.25 -4.12
CA GLY A 30 -15.20 6.38 -4.69
C GLY A 30 -16.16 6.99 -3.71
N ASP A 31 -17.33 7.38 -4.18
CA ASP A 31 -18.41 7.92 -3.38
C ASP A 31 -19.71 7.16 -3.66
N ILE A 32 -20.57 7.07 -2.65
CA ILE A 32 -21.89 6.45 -2.77
C ILE A 32 -22.92 7.36 -2.11
N ILE A 33 -24.03 7.55 -2.80
CA ILE A 33 -25.23 8.21 -2.27
C ILE A 33 -26.32 7.17 -2.09
N ILE A 34 -26.92 7.13 -0.90
CA ILE A 34 -28.08 6.29 -0.61
C ILE A 34 -29.31 7.20 -0.60
N SER A 35 -30.21 6.94 -1.55
CA SER A 35 -31.42 7.74 -1.76
C SER A 35 -32.67 6.91 -1.51
N ILE A 36 -33.71 7.53 -0.94
CA ILE A 36 -35.03 6.94 -0.75
C ILE A 36 -36.07 7.87 -1.34
N ALA A 37 -36.97 7.33 -2.18
CA ALA A 37 -38.03 8.09 -2.84
C ALA A 37 -37.52 9.33 -3.61
N GLY A 38 -36.32 9.24 -4.20
CA GLY A 38 -35.71 10.34 -4.95
C GLY A 38 -35.08 11.43 -4.08
N ILE A 39 -34.95 11.20 -2.78
CA ILE A 39 -34.28 12.10 -1.83
C ILE A 39 -32.96 11.44 -1.41
N ASP A 40 -31.86 12.17 -1.57
CA ASP A 40 -30.54 11.74 -1.14
C ASP A 40 -30.42 11.91 0.38
N LEU A 41 -30.19 10.80 1.10
CA LEU A 41 -30.19 10.80 2.58
C LEU A 41 -28.78 10.70 3.15
N VAL A 42 -27.92 9.91 2.50
CA VAL A 42 -26.59 9.59 3.03
C VAL A 42 -25.58 9.68 1.89
N TYR A 43 -24.53 10.46 2.12
CA TYR A 43 -23.34 10.50 1.26
C TYR A 43 -22.17 9.83 1.99
N LEU A 44 -21.46 8.94 1.29
CA LEU A 44 -20.31 8.20 1.79
C LEU A 44 -19.11 8.49 0.88
N ASP A 45 -18.03 9.03 1.43
CA ASP A 45 -16.71 9.06 0.76
C ASP A 45 -15.94 7.81 1.17
N LEU A 46 -15.66 6.94 0.21
CA LEU A 46 -15.04 5.64 0.40
C LEU A 46 -13.60 5.66 -0.13
N LYS A 47 -12.67 5.29 0.76
CA LYS A 47 -11.26 5.08 0.44
C LYS A 47 -10.89 3.66 0.86
N VAL A 48 -10.51 2.84 -0.10
CA VAL A 48 -10.20 1.42 0.11
C VAL A 48 -8.79 1.14 -0.37
N LEU A 49 -7.99 0.47 0.45
CA LEU A 49 -6.69 -0.06 0.06
C LEU A 49 -6.79 -1.58 -0.06
N ILE A 50 -6.35 -2.13 -1.19
CA ILE A 50 -6.23 -3.56 -1.44
C ILE A 50 -4.74 -3.88 -1.55
N SER A 51 -4.19 -4.68 -0.66
CA SER A 51 -2.77 -5.07 -0.69
C SER A 51 -2.61 -6.54 -0.32
N ALA A 52 -1.44 -7.12 -0.61
CA ALA A 52 -1.09 -8.41 -0.03
C ALA A 52 -1.04 -8.32 1.50
N VAL A 53 -1.42 -9.41 2.17
CA VAL A 53 -1.48 -9.48 3.64
C VAL A 53 -0.09 -9.29 4.25
N GLU A 54 0.93 -9.92 3.67
CA GLU A 54 2.32 -9.81 4.10
C GLU A 54 2.81 -8.35 4.06
N THR A 55 2.61 -7.67 2.94
CA THR A 55 2.92 -6.24 2.75
C THR A 55 2.21 -5.36 3.80
N LEU A 56 0.95 -5.64 4.10
CA LEU A 56 0.17 -4.89 5.09
C LEU A 56 0.76 -5.07 6.50
N VAL A 57 1.06 -6.32 6.90
CA VAL A 57 1.64 -6.63 8.22
C VAL A 57 3.02 -5.99 8.39
N GLN A 58 3.87 -6.04 7.36
CA GLN A 58 5.21 -5.46 7.42
C GLN A 58 5.20 -3.92 7.46
N SER A 59 4.25 -3.27 6.77
CA SER A 59 4.08 -1.82 6.85
C SER A 59 3.71 -1.33 8.26
N GLN A 60 2.93 -2.12 9.03
CA GLN A 60 2.61 -1.78 10.41
C GLN A 60 3.82 -1.88 11.34
N GLN A 61 4.72 -2.86 11.14
CA GLN A 61 5.90 -3.04 12.00
C GLN A 61 6.91 -1.89 11.86
N ASN A 62 7.10 -1.37 10.64
CA ASN A 62 8.01 -0.23 10.41
C ASN A 62 7.54 1.08 11.06
N ALA A 63 6.24 1.25 11.29
CA ALA A 63 5.71 2.44 11.96
C ALA A 63 6.03 2.47 13.48
N ILE A 64 6.35 1.31 14.08
CA ILE A 64 6.60 1.16 15.53
C ILE A 64 8.11 1.21 15.86
N SER A 65 8.99 1.05 14.88
CA SER A 65 10.45 1.01 15.11
C SER A 65 11.12 2.38 15.24
N SER A 66 10.38 3.48 15.17
CA SER A 66 10.95 4.82 15.44
C SER A 66 11.38 5.01 16.90
N GLU A 67 10.89 4.18 17.83
CA GLU A 67 11.26 4.26 19.26
C GLU A 67 12.68 3.72 19.56
N ASN A 68 13.33 3.04 18.61
CA ASN A 68 14.67 2.46 18.79
C ASN A 68 15.82 3.27 18.16
N MET A 69 15.55 4.23 17.29
CA MET A 69 16.60 5.08 16.68
C MET A 69 17.08 6.21 17.60
N ASP A 70 16.33 6.54 18.66
CA ASP A 70 16.74 7.57 19.62
C ASP A 70 17.88 7.09 20.54
N LYS A 71 17.93 5.79 20.86
CA LYS A 71 18.95 5.22 21.77
C LYS A 71 20.34 5.10 21.14
N GLU A 72 20.40 4.80 19.84
CA GLU A 72 21.68 4.64 19.13
C GLU A 72 22.36 5.99 18.88
N LYS A 73 21.59 7.08 18.77
CA LYS A 73 22.12 8.44 18.68
C LYS A 73 22.80 8.91 19.96
N GLU A 74 22.24 8.54 21.12
CA GLU A 74 22.75 8.93 22.44
C GLU A 74 24.10 8.25 22.77
N GLU A 75 24.29 6.98 22.37
CA GLU A 75 25.56 6.27 22.56
C GLU A 75 26.69 6.81 21.65
N LEU A 76 26.35 7.23 20.43
CA LEU A 76 27.33 7.81 19.50
C LEU A 76 27.74 9.23 19.89
N GLU A 77 26.82 10.02 20.46
CA GLU A 77 27.12 11.37 20.96
C GLU A 77 28.10 11.31 22.15
N TYR A 78 27.92 10.34 23.06
CA TYR A 78 28.84 10.13 24.20
C TYR A 78 30.24 9.64 23.78
N ALA A 79 30.36 8.91 22.66
CA ALA A 79 31.64 8.40 22.16
C ALA A 79 32.51 9.48 21.50
N VAL A 80 31.90 10.58 21.01
CA VAL A 80 32.61 11.65 20.27
C VAL A 80 32.99 12.83 21.18
N GLU A 81 32.43 12.91 22.40
CA GLU A 81 32.66 14.02 23.35
C GLU A 81 33.87 13.89 24.29
N ARG A 82 34.72 12.85 24.14
CA ARG A 82 35.94 12.77 24.97
C ARG A 82 37.16 13.33 24.23
N PRO A 83 37.80 14.42 24.75
CA PRO A 83 39.06 14.93 24.21
C PRO A 83 40.24 13.99 24.48
#